data_AF-A0A933NFB0-F1
#
_entry.id   AF-A0A933NFB0-F1
#
_cell.length_a   1.000
_cell.length_b   1.000
_cell.length_c   1.000
_cell.angle_alpha   90.00
_cell.angle_beta   90.00
_cell.angle_gamma   90.00
#
_symmetry.space_group_name_H-M   'P 1'
#
loop_
_entity.id
_entity.type
_entity.pdbx_description
1 polymer ?
#
loop_
_entity_poly.entity_id
_entity_poly.type
_entity_poly.pdbx_seq_one_letter_code
_entity_poly.pdbx_strand_id
1 'polypeptide(L)'
;MAGLYRRSEPTLGWTGPRQRYSYLEVKRAKESPDRWRTGFPDYTVHTRGRWFDPYNQNVLKGDYPLIGNRTFLVVTGTSETMIEGRNLPTPSNIPARRPGEFGVFGRPGQRAFVQQFGLSINVFNGDTAFEPPLWQVRFTPVFNVDNTLGLEEVGNTVPDVRQGVERSRHAVGIQELFAEIRLGVLSPYFDFVSLRLGRQPFLSDFRGFIFKDDNFGLRIFGNLGSNRSQFNLVLFDMVEHETNSELLRSGAHDRSQCVFIANCFRQDAFDLPGYTAEISFHRNIDRPSFKYDENGVLVRPDPVGLFKVHRVEADYLGWLGDGHIGPVNVSHSFYQVFGRDSHNPVAARAVNINAQQASLEASVDHDWLRYKASLFFASGDASPNDKTARGFDAIIDSSNFAGGEFSFWGRQSPRLQGVNLKQRDSLIPDLRSSKLEGQSNFVNPGLRLWNVGVDAEVTPKLKLLVNLSGLSFDHTEPLELFLFQTPIPRGIGLDFSLGAQYRPALNQNIVWNAGVAGLAPGPGFTAIYETDRTLYQAFTELRLQF
;
A
#
# COMPACT_ATOMS: atom_id res chain seq x y z
N MET A 1 18.12 43.85 56.67
CA MET A 1 17.19 43.49 55.56
C MET A 1 17.97 42.67 54.54
N ALA A 2 17.86 41.36 54.60
CA ALA A 2 18.50 40.45 53.65
C ALA A 2 17.56 40.28 52.44
N GLY A 3 17.96 40.81 51.28
CA GLY A 3 17.26 40.61 50.03
C GLY A 3 17.51 39.20 49.49
N LEU A 4 16.45 38.41 49.43
CA LEU A 4 16.38 37.11 48.76
C LEU A 4 16.67 37.26 47.27
N TYR A 5 17.91 37.06 46.85
CA TYR A 5 18.22 36.78 45.45
C TYR A 5 17.79 35.35 45.14
N ARG A 6 16.60 35.24 44.53
CA ARG A 6 16.02 34.02 43.98
C ARG A 6 17.04 33.36 43.05
N ARG A 7 17.52 32.16 43.41
CA ARG A 7 18.27 31.29 42.50
C ARG A 7 17.47 31.17 41.21
N SER A 8 18.09 31.43 40.06
CA SER A 8 17.45 31.20 38.76
C SER A 8 17.16 29.71 38.62
N GLU A 9 15.89 29.35 38.65
CA GLU A 9 15.41 27.98 38.42
C GLU A 9 15.78 27.52 37.00
N PRO A 10 16.12 26.23 36.82
CA PRO A 10 16.48 25.68 35.50
C PRO A 10 15.29 25.76 34.53
N THR A 11 15.60 26.02 33.25
CA THR A 11 14.60 26.15 32.19
C THR A 11 13.85 24.84 31.94
N LEU A 12 12.53 24.94 31.76
CA LEU A 12 11.61 23.81 31.66
C LEU A 12 11.78 23.06 30.34
N GLY A 13 11.99 21.74 30.45
CA GLY A 13 11.98 20.78 29.34
C GLY A 13 12.86 19.59 29.66
N TRP A 14 12.49 18.37 29.22
CA TRP A 14 13.39 17.22 29.16
C TRP A 14 14.42 17.48 28.06
N THR A 15 15.28 18.45 28.32
CA THR A 15 16.38 18.86 27.47
C THR A 15 17.55 17.97 27.85
N GLY A 16 18.02 17.14 26.91
CA GLY A 16 19.27 16.40 27.09
C GLY A 16 20.42 17.32 27.54
N PRO A 17 21.51 16.76 28.10
CA PRO A 17 22.54 17.53 28.81
C PRO A 17 23.04 18.71 27.97
N ARG A 18 23.16 19.88 28.62
CA ARG A 18 23.78 21.07 28.03
C ARG A 18 25.15 20.69 27.45
N GLN A 19 25.44 21.08 26.20
CA GLN A 19 26.81 21.10 25.71
C GLN A 19 27.66 21.89 26.71
N ARG A 20 28.70 21.27 27.25
CA ARG A 20 29.63 21.91 28.19
C ARG A 20 30.48 22.92 27.41
N TYR A 21 30.22 24.20 27.62
CA TYR A 21 31.16 25.27 27.24
C TYR A 21 31.96 25.73 28.46
N SER A 22 33.22 26.11 28.21
CA SER A 22 34.25 26.46 29.19
C SER A 22 33.83 27.58 30.14
N TYR A 23 34.24 27.48 31.41
CA TYR A 23 33.76 28.27 32.55
C TYR A 23 34.18 29.76 32.57
N LEU A 24 34.80 30.29 31.51
CA LEU A 24 35.46 31.60 31.51
C LEU A 24 34.64 32.77 30.92
N GLU A 25 33.40 32.57 30.48
CA GLU A 25 32.60 33.60 29.80
C GLU A 25 31.39 34.17 30.59
N VAL A 26 31.44 34.27 31.92
CA VAL A 26 30.23 34.57 32.74
C VAL A 26 30.06 36.05 33.14
N LYS A 27 30.60 37.04 32.42
CA LYS A 27 30.48 38.47 32.85
C LYS A 27 30.02 39.52 31.83
N ARG A 28 29.48 39.14 30.67
CA ARG A 28 28.66 40.06 29.85
C ARG A 28 27.24 39.51 29.74
N ALA A 29 26.28 40.36 29.37
CA ALA A 29 24.84 40.10 29.30
C ALA A 29 24.55 38.62 29.05
N LYS A 30 23.63 38.01 29.82
CA LYS A 30 23.15 36.64 29.59
C LYS A 30 22.59 36.56 28.17
N GLU A 31 23.46 36.34 27.19
CA GLU A 31 23.09 35.82 25.89
C GLU A 31 22.48 34.47 26.20
N SER A 32 21.16 34.36 26.01
CA SER A 32 20.51 33.05 25.97
C SER A 32 21.09 32.38 24.73
N PRO A 33 22.03 31.42 24.84
CA PRO A 33 22.80 30.95 23.69
C PRO A 33 21.96 30.12 22.73
N ASP A 34 20.78 29.68 23.20
CA ASP A 34 19.84 28.84 22.47
C ASP A 34 18.42 29.35 22.73
N ARG A 35 17.84 30.03 21.74
CA ARG A 35 16.46 30.55 21.80
C ARG A 35 15.45 29.45 22.13
N TRP A 36 15.73 28.21 21.71
CA TRP A 36 14.86 27.06 21.91
C TRP A 36 14.86 26.59 23.37
N ARG A 37 15.91 26.86 24.14
CA ARG A 37 16.04 26.40 25.54
C ARG A 37 15.79 27.49 26.58
N THR A 38 15.22 28.61 26.16
CA THR A 38 14.91 29.75 27.03
C THR A 38 13.83 29.38 28.08
N GLY A 39 13.01 28.35 27.81
CA GLY A 39 11.98 27.83 28.70
C GLY A 39 10.89 28.86 29.03
N PHE A 40 9.77 28.40 29.58
CA PHE A 40 8.80 29.28 30.25
C PHE A 40 9.10 29.32 31.75
N PRO A 41 8.75 30.40 32.48
CA PRO A 41 8.77 30.38 33.94
C PRO A 41 7.85 29.26 34.46
N ASP A 42 8.21 28.60 35.56
CA ASP A 42 7.32 27.64 36.23
C ASP A 42 6.05 28.39 36.70
N TYR A 43 4.95 28.19 35.96
CA TYR A 43 3.63 28.75 36.24
C TYR A 43 2.59 27.63 36.13
N THR A 44 1.45 27.76 36.80
CA THR A 44 0.42 26.70 36.91
C THR A 44 -0.17 26.22 35.57
N VAL A 45 0.06 26.95 34.49
CA VAL A 45 -0.43 26.66 33.13
C VAL A 45 0.64 25.97 32.26
N HIS A 46 1.91 25.95 32.69
CA HIS A 46 3.00 25.36 31.92
C HIS A 46 3.36 23.97 32.46
N THR A 47 3.13 22.95 31.64
CA THR A 47 3.49 21.57 31.96
C THR A 47 4.92 21.28 31.52
N ARG A 48 5.73 20.65 32.37
CA ARG A 48 7.06 20.18 31.99
C ARG A 48 6.92 19.07 30.93
N GLY A 49 7.60 19.25 29.81
CA GLY A 49 7.70 18.22 28.76
C GLY A 49 8.34 16.93 29.27
N ARG A 50 7.81 15.79 28.82
CA ARG A 50 8.33 14.45 29.12
C ARG A 50 8.58 13.73 27.80
N TRP A 51 9.58 12.85 27.77
CA TRP A 51 9.93 12.11 26.54
C TRP A 51 8.83 11.16 26.06
N PHE A 52 7.96 10.70 26.96
CA PHE A 52 6.81 9.83 26.68
C PHE A 52 5.48 10.57 26.58
N ASP A 53 5.49 11.90 26.70
CA ASP A 53 4.28 12.72 26.61
C ASP A 53 4.18 13.31 25.19
N PRO A 54 3.20 12.86 24.39
CA PRO A 54 3.04 13.34 23.03
C PRO A 54 2.47 14.76 22.95
N TYR A 55 1.80 15.24 24.00
CA TYR A 55 1.08 16.51 23.99
C TYR A 55 1.92 17.70 24.43
N ASN A 56 2.93 17.48 25.28
CA ASN A 56 3.84 18.53 25.74
C ASN A 56 5.16 18.55 24.97
N GLN A 57 5.84 19.69 24.94
CA GLN A 57 7.05 19.88 24.13
C GLN A 57 8.15 18.87 24.46
N ASN A 58 8.68 18.16 23.45
CA ASN A 58 9.79 17.23 23.66
C ASN A 58 10.74 17.13 22.44
N VAL A 59 11.97 16.68 22.69
CA VAL A 59 13.01 16.55 21.65
C VAL A 59 12.67 15.46 20.63
N LEU A 60 11.97 14.40 21.03
CA LEU A 60 11.64 13.26 20.17
C LEU A 60 10.50 13.56 19.18
N LYS A 61 9.79 14.67 19.35
CA LYS A 61 8.75 15.17 18.43
C LYS A 61 9.25 16.25 17.48
N GLY A 62 10.54 16.61 17.55
CA GLY A 62 11.10 17.71 16.77
C GLY A 62 10.74 19.10 17.31
N ASP A 63 10.19 19.21 18.54
CA ASP A 63 9.86 20.51 19.14
C ASP A 63 11.12 21.31 19.52
N TYR A 64 12.23 20.62 19.74
CA TYR A 64 13.54 21.19 20.05
C TYR A 64 14.61 20.61 19.14
N PRO A 65 15.66 21.40 18.81
CA PRO A 65 16.75 20.89 18.01
C PRO A 65 17.55 19.84 18.78
N LEU A 66 17.90 18.76 18.08
CA LEU A 66 18.80 17.72 18.54
C LEU A 66 20.26 18.22 18.54
N ILE A 67 20.69 18.82 17.43
CA ILE A 67 22.05 19.31 17.22
C ILE A 67 22.01 20.76 16.68
N GLY A 68 22.77 21.64 17.31
CA GLY A 68 22.76 23.08 16.98
C GLY A 68 21.36 23.66 17.11
N ASN A 69 20.98 24.54 16.16
CA ASN A 69 19.70 25.25 16.20
C ASN A 69 18.76 24.90 15.04
N ARG A 70 19.16 23.99 14.15
CA ARG A 70 18.46 23.70 12.88
C ARG A 70 18.30 22.21 12.56
N THR A 71 18.82 21.30 13.39
CA THR A 71 18.67 19.85 13.18
C THR A 71 17.73 19.28 14.24
N PHE A 72 16.68 18.61 13.79
CA PHE A 72 15.60 18.08 14.62
C PHE A 72 15.50 16.56 14.48
N LEU A 73 14.94 15.91 15.50
CA LEU A 73 14.69 14.48 15.54
C LEU A 73 13.19 14.24 15.76
N VAL A 74 12.60 13.39 14.92
CA VAL A 74 11.24 12.89 15.10
C VAL A 74 11.30 11.38 15.22
N VAL A 75 10.76 10.86 16.32
CA VAL A 75 10.60 9.44 16.58
C VAL A 75 9.11 9.15 16.72
N THR A 76 8.61 8.24 15.89
CA THR A 76 7.21 7.80 15.90
C THR A 76 7.16 6.30 16.12
N GLY A 77 6.41 5.86 17.11
CA GLY A 77 6.12 4.43 17.31
C GLY A 77 4.78 4.07 16.69
N THR A 78 4.69 2.92 16.02
CA THR A 78 3.41 2.37 15.55
C THR A 78 3.22 0.95 16.05
N SER A 79 1.96 0.60 16.33
CA SER A 79 1.52 -0.76 16.60
C SER A 79 0.30 -1.04 15.74
N GLU A 80 0.36 -2.09 14.94
CA GLU A 80 -0.73 -2.51 14.08
C GLU A 80 -1.13 -3.93 14.42
N THR A 81 -2.40 -4.12 14.74
CA THR A 81 -3.00 -5.43 15.03
C THR A 81 -4.09 -5.69 14.02
N MET A 82 -3.99 -6.78 13.26
CA MET A 82 -5.03 -7.25 12.35
C MET A 82 -5.52 -8.63 12.80
N ILE A 83 -6.84 -8.78 12.91
CA ILE A 83 -7.50 -10.07 13.11
C ILE A 83 -8.51 -10.23 11.98
N GLU A 84 -8.46 -11.36 11.29
CA GLU A 84 -9.30 -11.63 10.13
C GLU A 84 -9.76 -13.08 10.12
N GLY A 85 -11.05 -13.30 9.89
CA GLY A 85 -11.66 -14.60 9.64
C GLY A 85 -12.38 -14.59 8.31
N ARG A 86 -12.19 -15.62 7.50
CA ARG A 86 -12.76 -15.69 6.15
C ARG A 86 -13.03 -17.11 5.69
N ASN A 87 -13.94 -17.29 4.74
CA ASN A 87 -14.08 -18.53 4.00
C ASN A 87 -13.72 -18.29 2.53
N LEU A 88 -12.62 -18.89 2.09
CA LEU A 88 -12.15 -18.85 0.71
C LEU A 88 -12.01 -20.27 0.15
N PRO A 89 -12.32 -20.49 -1.14
CA PRO A 89 -11.95 -21.73 -1.80
C PRO A 89 -10.46 -22.02 -1.57
N THR A 90 -10.19 -23.13 -0.91
CA THR A 90 -8.85 -23.53 -0.50
C THR A 90 -8.55 -24.86 -1.18
N PRO A 91 -7.51 -24.94 -2.05
CA PRO A 91 -7.18 -26.18 -2.73
C PRO A 91 -6.94 -27.31 -1.73
N SER A 92 -7.49 -28.49 -2.01
CA SER A 92 -7.10 -29.70 -1.30
C SER A 92 -5.77 -30.19 -1.89
N ASN A 93 -4.84 -30.61 -1.04
CA ASN A 93 -3.58 -31.20 -1.49
C ASN A 93 -3.67 -32.73 -1.47
N ILE A 94 -2.73 -33.41 -2.14
CA ILE A 94 -2.58 -34.87 -2.08
C ILE A 94 -1.36 -35.19 -1.20
N PRO A 95 -1.52 -35.87 -0.04
CA PRO A 95 -2.76 -36.43 0.49
C PRO A 95 -3.69 -35.37 1.09
N ALA A 96 -5.01 -35.58 0.94
CA ALA A 96 -6.03 -34.74 1.58
C ALA A 96 -6.00 -34.92 3.10
N ARG A 97 -6.37 -33.88 3.85
CA ARG A 97 -6.34 -33.93 5.32
C ARG A 97 -7.30 -34.97 5.89
N ARG A 98 -8.48 -35.12 5.27
CA ARG A 98 -9.55 -36.02 5.72
C ARG A 98 -9.75 -37.18 4.74
N PRO A 99 -9.95 -38.42 5.22
CA PRO A 99 -10.28 -39.55 4.36
C PRO A 99 -11.58 -39.31 3.59
N GLY A 100 -11.60 -39.71 2.31
CA GLY A 100 -12.80 -39.65 1.46
C GLY A 100 -13.07 -38.30 0.80
N GLU A 101 -12.18 -37.31 0.95
CA GLU A 101 -12.23 -36.05 0.19
C GLU A 101 -11.39 -36.15 -1.08
N PHE A 102 -12.04 -36.00 -2.24
CA PHE A 102 -11.42 -36.10 -3.57
C PHE A 102 -11.63 -34.85 -4.43
N GLY A 103 -12.37 -33.85 -3.92
CA GLY A 103 -12.63 -32.60 -4.63
C GLY A 103 -11.38 -31.72 -4.70
N VAL A 104 -11.30 -30.86 -5.72
CA VAL A 104 -10.17 -29.93 -5.92
C VAL A 104 -10.06 -28.92 -4.78
N PHE A 105 -11.19 -28.52 -4.18
CA PHE A 105 -11.24 -27.60 -3.05
C PHE A 105 -11.71 -28.32 -1.78
N GLY A 106 -11.03 -28.07 -0.68
CA GLY A 106 -11.37 -28.59 0.65
C GLY A 106 -12.23 -27.61 1.46
N ARG A 107 -12.15 -27.69 2.79
CA ARG A 107 -12.89 -26.78 3.66
C ARG A 107 -12.35 -25.35 3.54
N PRO A 108 -13.23 -24.35 3.44
CA PRO A 108 -12.82 -22.99 3.07
C PRO A 108 -12.34 -22.11 4.23
N GLY A 109 -12.48 -22.56 5.49
CA GLY A 109 -12.22 -21.73 6.66
C GLY A 109 -10.76 -21.30 6.79
N GLN A 110 -10.53 -20.01 7.04
CA GLN A 110 -9.21 -19.44 7.29
C GLN A 110 -9.27 -18.38 8.40
N ARG A 111 -8.20 -18.29 9.19
CA ARG A 111 -8.00 -17.27 10.22
C ARG A 111 -6.60 -16.67 10.10
N ALA A 112 -6.51 -15.35 10.25
CA ALA A 112 -5.25 -14.64 10.25
C ALA A 112 -5.17 -13.72 11.48
N PHE A 113 -4.00 -13.72 12.12
CA PHE A 113 -3.63 -12.80 13.17
C PHE A 113 -2.26 -12.21 12.82
N VAL A 114 -2.19 -10.89 12.72
CA VAL A 114 -0.95 -10.18 12.41
C VAL A 114 -0.72 -9.06 13.42
N GLN A 115 0.44 -9.07 14.06
CA GLN A 115 0.89 -8.02 14.97
C GLN A 115 2.22 -7.44 14.48
N GLN A 116 2.24 -6.15 14.20
CA GLN A 116 3.43 -5.42 13.77
C GLN A 116 3.73 -4.23 14.67
N PHE A 117 5.02 -3.95 14.84
CA PHE A 117 5.51 -2.73 15.48
C PHE A 117 6.46 -2.01 14.54
N GLY A 118 6.22 -0.73 14.31
CA GLY A 118 7.11 0.14 13.54
C GLY A 118 7.78 1.16 14.45
N LEU A 119 9.01 1.51 14.13
CA LEU A 119 9.72 2.62 14.76
C LEU A 119 10.29 3.51 13.66
N SER A 120 9.71 4.68 13.42
CA SER A 120 10.25 5.65 12.46
C SER A 120 11.16 6.64 13.16
N ILE A 121 12.40 6.77 12.68
CA ILE A 121 13.40 7.71 13.16
C ILE A 121 13.75 8.63 12.00
N ASN A 122 13.40 9.90 12.10
CA ASN A 122 13.69 10.92 11.10
C ASN A 122 14.57 12.02 11.69
N VAL A 123 15.74 12.24 11.10
CA VAL A 123 16.63 13.35 11.42
C VAL A 123 16.66 14.29 10.22
N PHE A 124 16.29 15.55 10.43
CA PHE A 124 16.23 16.52 9.35
C PHE A 124 16.83 17.86 9.76
N ASN A 125 17.22 18.65 8.76
CA ASN A 125 17.75 19.98 8.95
C ASN A 125 16.96 21.03 8.15
N GLY A 126 16.74 22.19 8.77
CA GLY A 126 16.07 23.32 8.16
C GLY A 126 14.83 23.76 8.95
N ASP A 127 14.30 24.92 8.59
CA ASP A 127 13.10 25.48 9.21
C ASP A 127 11.86 24.99 8.44
N THR A 128 11.43 23.75 8.73
CA THR A 128 10.37 23.03 7.98
C THR A 128 8.98 23.64 8.05
N ALA A 129 8.79 24.69 8.86
CA ALA A 129 7.55 25.44 8.93
C ALA A 129 7.26 26.23 7.64
N PHE A 130 8.31 26.62 6.89
CA PHE A 130 8.18 27.48 5.71
C PHE A 130 8.84 26.89 4.47
N GLU A 131 9.95 26.17 4.65
CA GLU A 131 10.74 25.63 3.55
C GLU A 131 10.88 24.10 3.67
N PRO A 132 10.93 23.34 2.58
CA PRO A 132 11.26 21.91 2.64
C PRO A 132 12.61 21.70 3.32
N PRO A 133 12.83 20.59 4.05
CA PRO A 133 14.09 20.36 4.76
C PRO A 133 15.27 20.41 3.77
N LEU A 134 16.38 21.02 4.19
CA LEU A 134 17.61 21.07 3.39
C LEU A 134 18.15 19.67 3.15
N TRP A 135 18.14 18.85 4.19
CA TRP A 135 18.40 17.41 4.11
C TRP A 135 17.60 16.68 5.17
N GLN A 136 17.31 15.40 4.90
CA GLN A 136 16.76 14.48 5.90
C GLN A 136 17.30 13.06 5.71
N VAL A 137 17.39 12.33 6.80
CA VAL A 137 17.68 10.90 6.83
C VAL A 137 16.60 10.22 7.63
N ARG A 138 15.97 9.21 7.03
CA ARG A 138 14.92 8.43 7.67
C ARG A 138 15.29 6.96 7.73
N PHE A 139 15.00 6.35 8.87
CA PHE A 139 15.13 4.92 9.10
C PHE A 139 13.88 4.40 9.82
N THR A 140 13.20 3.43 9.20
CA THR A 140 11.96 2.84 9.72
C THR A 140 12.05 1.32 9.70
N PRO A 141 12.61 0.68 10.75
CA PRO A 141 12.48 -0.75 10.96
C PRO A 141 11.05 -1.11 11.37
N VAL A 142 10.58 -2.26 10.88
CA VAL A 142 9.29 -2.85 11.23
C VAL A 142 9.50 -4.29 11.68
N PHE A 143 8.88 -4.63 12.80
CA PHE A 143 8.94 -5.93 13.45
C PHE A 143 7.57 -6.57 13.35
N ASN A 144 7.46 -7.61 12.53
CA ASN A 144 6.29 -8.48 12.50
C ASN A 144 6.49 -9.56 13.58
N VAL A 145 5.85 -9.35 14.73
CA VAL A 145 6.05 -10.16 15.95
C VAL A 145 5.11 -11.35 15.99
N ASP A 146 4.00 -11.33 15.26
CA ASP A 146 3.18 -12.52 15.07
C ASP A 146 2.51 -12.43 13.69
N ASN A 147 2.67 -13.46 12.88
CA ASN A 147 1.96 -13.65 11.61
C ASN A 147 1.47 -15.09 11.58
N THR A 148 0.33 -15.30 12.20
CA THR A 148 -0.32 -16.60 12.30
C THR A 148 -1.42 -16.71 11.26
N LEU A 149 -1.28 -17.70 10.37
CA LEU A 149 -2.29 -18.10 9.40
C LEU A 149 -2.72 -19.53 9.70
N GLY A 150 -4.00 -19.72 10.02
CA GLY A 150 -4.64 -21.02 10.18
C GLY A 150 -5.59 -21.30 9.02
N LEU A 151 -5.49 -22.50 8.46
CA LEU A 151 -6.35 -23.02 7.40
C LEU A 151 -7.06 -24.29 7.87
N GLU A 152 -7.98 -24.80 7.04
CA GLU A 152 -8.60 -26.10 7.27
C GLU A 152 -7.95 -27.24 6.48
N GLU A 153 -7.14 -26.91 5.47
CA GLU A 153 -6.45 -27.87 4.58
C GLU A 153 -4.92 -27.80 4.71
N VAL A 154 -4.27 -28.96 4.69
CA VAL A 154 -2.79 -29.07 4.77
C VAL A 154 -2.13 -28.72 3.43
N GLY A 155 -0.84 -28.40 3.44
CA GLY A 155 -0.05 -28.15 2.23
C GLY A 155 -0.25 -26.74 1.62
N ASN A 156 -1.16 -25.93 2.17
CA ASN A 156 -1.49 -24.59 1.66
C ASN A 156 -0.72 -23.46 2.36
N THR A 157 -0.36 -23.65 3.63
CA THR A 157 0.52 -22.73 4.36
C THR A 157 1.99 -22.95 3.99
N VAL A 158 2.38 -24.21 3.83
CA VAL A 158 3.70 -24.71 3.41
C VAL A 158 3.45 -26.02 2.65
N PRO A 159 4.18 -26.33 1.56
CA PRO A 159 3.99 -27.57 0.80
C PRO A 159 4.17 -28.87 1.61
N ASP A 160 4.99 -28.83 2.66
CA ASP A 160 5.18 -29.97 3.57
C ASP A 160 3.94 -30.17 4.46
N VAL A 161 3.09 -31.13 4.06
CA VAL A 161 1.84 -31.49 4.75
C VAL A 161 2.03 -31.89 6.23
N ARG A 162 3.24 -32.28 6.64
CA ARG A 162 3.56 -32.65 8.03
C ARG A 162 3.58 -31.45 8.97
N GLN A 163 3.73 -30.24 8.43
CA GLN A 163 3.68 -29.00 9.23
C GLN A 163 2.25 -28.62 9.63
N GLY A 164 1.24 -29.36 9.18
CA GLY A 164 -0.15 -29.16 9.58
C GLY A 164 -0.82 -28.02 8.83
N VAL A 165 -1.78 -27.38 9.49
CA VAL A 165 -2.69 -26.39 8.88
C VAL A 165 -2.50 -24.97 9.42
N GLU A 166 -1.55 -24.79 10.34
CA GLU A 166 -1.28 -23.51 10.97
C GLU A 166 0.19 -23.16 10.80
N ARG A 167 0.45 -21.91 10.38
CA ARG A 167 1.80 -21.35 10.26
C ARG A 167 1.87 -20.08 11.07
N SER A 168 2.82 -20.01 12.01
CA SER A 168 3.26 -18.75 12.62
C SER A 168 4.66 -18.40 12.11
N ARG A 169 4.89 -17.12 11.83
CA ARG A 169 6.17 -16.55 11.37
C ARG A 169 6.43 -15.24 12.09
N HIS A 170 7.70 -14.87 12.12
CA HIS A 170 8.18 -13.57 12.59
C HIS A 170 9.13 -13.02 11.55
N ALA A 171 9.11 -11.71 11.33
CA ALA A 171 9.97 -11.06 10.35
C ALA A 171 10.42 -9.69 10.85
N VAL A 172 11.59 -9.27 10.39
CA VAL A 172 12.09 -7.91 10.59
C VAL A 172 12.45 -7.34 9.24
N GLY A 173 11.82 -6.23 8.90
CA GLY A 173 12.05 -5.50 7.65
C GLY A 173 12.53 -4.09 7.90
N ILE A 174 13.15 -3.50 6.88
CA ILE A 174 13.50 -2.09 6.85
C ILE A 174 12.70 -1.48 5.71
N GLN A 175 11.57 -0.84 6.04
CA GLN A 175 10.65 -0.24 5.07
C GLN A 175 11.21 1.05 4.50
N GLU A 176 11.72 1.92 5.37
CA GLU A 176 12.37 3.17 4.96
C GLU A 176 13.82 3.19 5.42
N LEU A 177 14.71 3.51 4.49
CA LEU A 177 16.11 3.85 4.74
C LEU A 177 16.58 4.72 3.60
N PHE A 178 16.42 6.03 3.74
CA PHE A 178 16.77 6.97 2.69
C PHE A 178 17.45 8.22 3.24
N ALA A 179 18.22 8.86 2.35
CA ALA A 179 18.70 10.21 2.50
C ALA A 179 18.07 11.09 1.42
N GLU A 180 17.63 12.27 1.79
CA GLU A 180 17.12 13.29 0.87
C GLU A 180 17.92 14.57 1.03
N ILE A 181 18.16 15.23 -0.10
CA ILE A 181 18.74 16.58 -0.16
C ILE A 181 17.90 17.45 -1.09
N ARG A 182 17.61 18.67 -0.64
CA ARG A 182 16.99 19.69 -1.46
C ARG A 182 18.04 20.28 -2.39
N LEU A 183 17.83 20.13 -3.70
CA LEU A 183 18.74 20.61 -4.74
C LEU A 183 18.63 22.13 -4.94
N GLY A 184 17.42 22.68 -4.78
CA GLY A 184 17.21 24.11 -4.92
C GLY A 184 15.79 24.56 -4.62
N VAL A 185 15.66 25.86 -4.37
CA VAL A 185 14.39 26.58 -4.28
C VAL A 185 14.24 27.40 -5.56
N LEU A 186 13.16 27.20 -6.29
CA LEU A 186 12.92 27.71 -7.63
C LEU A 186 12.08 28.99 -7.65
N SER A 187 11.33 29.28 -6.57
CA SER A 187 10.45 30.46 -6.53
C SER A 187 10.41 31.12 -5.14
N PRO A 188 9.94 32.38 -5.04
CA PRO A 188 9.69 33.05 -3.75
C PRO A 188 8.63 32.35 -2.89
N TYR A 189 7.83 31.46 -3.48
CA TYR A 189 6.81 30.67 -2.80
C TYR A 189 7.32 29.30 -2.34
N PHE A 190 8.64 29.12 -2.31
CA PHE A 190 9.30 27.87 -1.92
C PHE A 190 8.97 26.67 -2.82
N ASP A 191 8.69 26.91 -4.11
CA ASP A 191 8.75 25.83 -5.09
C ASP A 191 10.16 25.23 -5.07
N PHE A 192 10.30 23.91 -5.14
CA PHE A 192 11.57 23.25 -4.88
C PHE A 192 11.79 22.03 -5.76
N VAL A 193 13.05 21.56 -5.77
CA VAL A 193 13.43 20.25 -6.30
C VAL A 193 14.30 19.55 -5.28
N SER A 194 14.01 18.28 -5.02
CA SER A 194 14.73 17.41 -4.10
C SER A 194 15.16 16.12 -4.81
N LEU A 195 16.27 15.57 -4.32
CA LEU A 195 16.76 14.25 -4.66
C LEU A 195 16.68 13.37 -3.42
N ARG A 196 16.06 12.20 -3.54
CA ARG A 196 15.99 11.18 -2.49
C ARG A 196 16.58 9.87 -3.00
N LEU A 197 17.47 9.27 -2.22
CA LEU A 197 18.12 8.00 -2.51
C LEU A 197 17.95 7.04 -1.33
N GLY A 198 17.49 5.83 -1.62
CA GLY A 198 17.34 4.76 -0.63
C GLY A 198 15.98 4.05 -0.72
N ARG A 199 15.67 3.25 0.31
CA ARG A 199 14.37 2.58 0.45
C ARG A 199 13.31 3.59 0.85
N GLN A 200 12.27 3.72 0.03
CA GLN A 200 11.25 4.73 0.19
C GLN A 200 9.88 4.24 -0.29
N PRO A 201 8.79 4.65 0.37
CA PRO A 201 7.43 4.43 -0.12
C PRO A 201 7.18 5.25 -1.38
N PHE A 202 6.47 4.65 -2.33
CA PHE A 202 5.95 5.36 -3.47
C PHE A 202 4.60 4.83 -3.92
N LEU A 203 3.69 5.76 -4.17
CA LEU A 203 2.38 5.54 -4.76
C LEU A 203 2.37 6.31 -6.08
N SER A 204 2.16 5.60 -7.19
CA SER A 204 2.23 6.18 -8.54
C SER A 204 1.07 7.10 -8.86
N ASP A 205 -0.12 6.79 -8.37
CA ASP A 205 -1.37 7.37 -8.83
C ASP A 205 -2.39 7.53 -7.69
N PHE A 206 -3.49 8.25 -7.92
CA PHE A 206 -4.47 8.59 -6.87
C PHE A 206 -5.10 7.39 -6.16
N ARG A 207 -5.21 6.24 -6.82
CA ARG A 207 -5.99 5.08 -6.34
C ARG A 207 -5.16 3.80 -6.21
N GLY A 208 -3.87 3.83 -6.54
CA GLY A 208 -2.94 2.71 -6.45
C GLY A 208 -3.16 1.64 -7.51
N PHE A 209 -3.47 2.01 -8.76
CA PHE A 209 -3.78 1.05 -9.82
C PHE A 209 -2.54 0.39 -10.44
N ILE A 210 -1.39 1.09 -10.51
CA ILE A 210 -0.19 0.56 -11.19
C ILE A 210 0.93 0.17 -10.22
N PHE A 211 1.29 1.07 -9.30
CA PHE A 211 2.43 0.89 -8.41
C PHE A 211 2.18 1.53 -7.03
N LYS A 212 2.14 0.70 -5.99
CA LYS A 212 2.21 1.08 -4.58
C LYS A 212 3.13 0.11 -3.86
N ASP A 213 4.33 0.56 -3.56
CA ASP A 213 5.34 -0.26 -2.91
C ASP A 213 6.39 0.59 -2.18
N ASP A 214 7.05 -0.02 -1.22
CA ASP A 214 8.24 0.52 -0.58
C ASP A 214 9.44 -0.13 -1.24
N ASN A 215 10.33 0.64 -1.87
CA ASN A 215 11.47 0.03 -2.55
C ASN A 215 12.73 0.90 -2.62
N PHE A 216 13.86 0.26 -2.92
CA PHE A 216 15.15 0.93 -3.06
C PHE A 216 15.22 1.64 -4.40
N GLY A 217 15.42 2.96 -4.36
CA GLY A 217 15.51 3.73 -5.59
C GLY A 217 16.01 5.14 -5.43
N LEU A 218 16.13 5.78 -6.59
CA LEU A 218 16.44 7.20 -6.74
C LEU A 218 15.17 7.92 -7.18
N ARG A 219 14.82 9.01 -6.50
CA ARG A 219 13.68 9.85 -6.81
C ARG A 219 14.10 11.31 -6.90
N ILE A 220 13.76 11.95 -8.02
CA ILE A 220 13.82 13.40 -8.19
C ILE A 220 12.39 13.90 -8.21
N PHE A 221 12.06 14.83 -7.33
CA PHE A 221 10.70 15.33 -7.20
C PHE A 221 10.69 16.78 -6.79
N GLY A 222 9.57 17.45 -7.04
CA GLY A 222 9.44 18.86 -6.76
C GLY A 222 8.10 19.40 -7.16
N ASN A 223 7.96 20.71 -7.00
CA ASN A 223 6.78 21.45 -7.37
C ASN A 223 7.15 22.74 -8.11
N LEU A 224 6.20 23.25 -8.88
CA LEU A 224 6.35 24.40 -9.75
C LEU A 224 5.06 25.24 -9.77
N GLY A 225 5.23 26.55 -9.97
CA GLY A 225 4.12 27.48 -10.17
C GLY A 225 3.27 27.64 -8.92
N SER A 226 3.92 27.87 -7.78
CA SER A 226 3.29 28.00 -6.46
C SER A 226 2.53 26.74 -6.07
N ASN A 227 3.21 25.59 -6.15
CA ASN A 227 2.68 24.25 -5.83
C ASN A 227 1.52 23.75 -6.72
N ARG A 228 1.20 24.45 -7.83
CA ARG A 228 0.12 24.00 -8.73
C ARG A 228 0.51 22.79 -9.59
N SER A 229 1.80 22.65 -9.90
CA SER A 229 2.31 21.48 -10.60
C SER A 229 3.27 20.72 -9.71
N GLN A 230 3.13 19.40 -9.64
CA GLN A 230 4.04 18.52 -8.89
C GLN A 230 4.53 17.43 -9.83
N PHE A 231 5.80 17.07 -9.75
CA PHE A 231 6.38 16.04 -10.62
C PHE A 231 7.22 15.06 -9.82
N ASN A 232 7.28 13.82 -10.29
CA ASN A 232 8.20 12.81 -9.80
C ASN A 232 8.85 12.06 -10.96
N LEU A 233 10.15 11.84 -10.83
CA LEU A 233 10.94 10.94 -11.66
C LEU A 233 11.58 9.92 -10.71
N VAL A 234 11.25 8.65 -10.87
CA VAL A 234 11.65 7.59 -9.95
C VAL A 234 12.26 6.44 -10.72
N LEU A 235 13.35 5.90 -10.21
CA LEU A 235 13.99 4.68 -10.67
C LEU A 235 14.17 3.75 -9.48
N PHE A 236 13.45 2.64 -9.48
CA PHE A 236 13.55 1.58 -8.49
C PHE A 236 14.34 0.39 -9.04
N ASP A 237 15.29 -0.07 -8.23
CA ASP A 237 15.92 -1.37 -8.39
C ASP A 237 15.28 -2.28 -7.33
N MET A 238 14.33 -3.11 -7.77
CA MET A 238 13.39 -3.75 -6.87
C MET A 238 14.09 -4.77 -5.99
N VAL A 239 13.81 -4.71 -4.69
CA VAL A 239 14.27 -5.65 -3.69
C VAL A 239 13.14 -6.60 -3.33
N GLU A 240 13.50 -7.82 -2.96
CA GLU A 240 12.55 -8.83 -2.53
C GLU A 240 11.89 -8.50 -1.19
N HIS A 241 10.60 -8.77 -1.15
CA HIS A 241 9.80 -8.79 0.07
C HIS A 241 9.89 -10.15 0.75
N GLU A 242 9.64 -10.18 2.06
CA GLU A 242 9.41 -11.43 2.77
C GLU A 242 7.98 -11.92 2.47
N THR A 243 7.86 -13.18 2.08
CA THR A 243 6.63 -13.80 1.55
C THR A 243 5.39 -13.61 2.42
N ASN A 244 5.55 -13.67 3.74
CA ASN A 244 4.41 -13.76 4.66
C ASN A 244 4.02 -12.41 5.28
N SER A 245 5.01 -11.65 5.72
CA SER A 245 4.86 -10.34 6.35
C SER A 245 4.76 -9.21 5.35
N GLU A 246 5.11 -9.47 4.09
CA GLU A 246 5.16 -8.49 2.99
C GLU A 246 6.16 -7.36 3.26
N LEU A 247 7.04 -7.52 4.25
CA LEU A 247 8.03 -6.52 4.60
C LEU A 247 9.25 -6.61 3.66
N LEU A 248 9.77 -5.47 3.21
CA LEU A 248 11.09 -5.38 2.59
C LEU A 248 12.16 -6.09 3.43
N ARG A 249 12.84 -7.09 2.83
CA ARG A 249 13.87 -7.86 3.53
C ARG A 249 15.03 -6.97 3.97
N SER A 250 15.55 -7.21 5.17
CA SER A 250 16.66 -6.41 5.73
C SER A 250 17.99 -6.57 4.99
N GLY A 251 18.18 -7.65 4.21
CA GLY A 251 19.34 -7.88 3.33
C GLY A 251 19.13 -7.43 1.87
N ALA A 252 20.22 -7.24 1.13
CA ALA A 252 20.19 -6.90 -0.29
C ALA A 252 19.86 -8.14 -1.16
N HIS A 253 18.58 -8.42 -1.34
CA HIS A 253 18.10 -9.47 -2.25
C HIS A 253 17.49 -8.81 -3.48
N ASP A 254 18.29 -8.72 -4.53
CA ASP A 254 17.85 -8.20 -5.83
C ASP A 254 16.72 -9.09 -6.38
N ARG A 255 15.61 -8.47 -6.78
CA ARG A 255 14.49 -9.12 -7.47
C ARG A 255 14.76 -9.28 -8.97
N SER A 256 15.81 -8.65 -9.49
CA SER A 256 16.14 -8.52 -10.91
C SER A 256 15.04 -7.83 -11.72
N GLN A 257 14.33 -6.88 -11.10
CA GLN A 257 13.32 -6.05 -11.73
C GLN A 257 13.66 -4.58 -11.55
N CYS A 258 13.56 -3.80 -12.63
CA CYS A 258 13.75 -2.35 -12.60
C CYS A 258 12.46 -1.66 -13.00
N VAL A 259 12.04 -0.68 -12.20
CA VAL A 259 10.82 0.09 -12.44
C VAL A 259 11.17 1.56 -12.56
N PHE A 260 10.83 2.16 -13.70
CA PHE A 260 10.94 3.59 -13.92
C PHE A 260 9.55 4.22 -13.94
N ILE A 261 9.37 5.33 -13.22
CA ILE A 261 8.10 6.03 -13.12
C ILE A 261 8.33 7.53 -13.32
N ALA A 262 7.53 8.13 -14.19
CA ALA A 262 7.48 9.56 -14.39
C ALA A 262 6.03 10.04 -14.34
N ASN A 263 5.68 10.82 -13.32
CA ASN A 263 4.34 11.37 -13.20
C ASN A 263 4.36 12.89 -12.98
N CYS A 264 3.29 13.54 -13.42
CA CYS A 264 3.08 14.97 -13.28
C CYS A 264 1.63 15.23 -12.91
N PHE A 265 1.44 15.92 -11.80
CA PHE A 265 0.16 16.36 -11.28
C PHE A 265 -0.02 17.85 -11.56
N ARG A 266 -1.21 18.24 -11.99
CA ARG A 266 -1.59 19.64 -12.17
C ARG A 266 -2.90 19.90 -11.43
N GLN A 267 -2.84 20.74 -10.40
CA GLN A 267 -4.00 21.27 -9.71
C GLN A 267 -4.70 22.32 -10.58
N ASP A 268 -6.02 22.42 -10.40
CA ASP A 268 -6.90 23.31 -11.17
C ASP A 268 -6.68 23.16 -12.68
N ALA A 269 -6.61 21.91 -13.15
CA ALA A 269 -6.32 21.61 -14.55
C ALA A 269 -7.51 22.01 -15.44
N PHE A 270 -7.22 22.46 -16.67
CA PHE A 270 -8.23 22.89 -17.65
C PHE A 270 -9.16 24.01 -17.15
N ASP A 271 -8.65 24.87 -16.27
CA ASP A 271 -9.42 25.95 -15.64
C ASP A 271 -10.65 25.45 -14.84
N LEU A 272 -10.58 24.20 -14.34
CA LEU A 272 -11.58 23.61 -13.45
C LEU A 272 -11.06 23.65 -12.01
N PRO A 273 -11.51 24.60 -11.17
CA PRO A 273 -11.05 24.70 -9.79
C PRO A 273 -11.40 23.45 -8.99
N GLY A 274 -10.43 22.90 -8.25
CA GLY A 274 -10.62 21.70 -7.43
C GLY A 274 -10.51 20.37 -8.19
N TYR A 275 -10.22 20.41 -9.50
CA TYR A 275 -9.92 19.21 -10.29
C TYR A 275 -8.41 19.10 -10.55
N THR A 276 -7.80 17.99 -10.13
CA THR A 276 -6.38 17.70 -10.33
C THR A 276 -6.23 16.65 -11.43
N ALA A 277 -5.46 16.95 -12.46
CA ALA A 277 -5.12 15.99 -13.51
C ALA A 277 -3.73 15.38 -13.25
N GLU A 278 -3.56 14.11 -13.62
CA GLU A 278 -2.28 13.41 -13.61
C GLU A 278 -2.00 12.81 -15.00
N ILE A 279 -0.76 12.97 -15.46
CA ILE A 279 -0.20 12.16 -16.55
C ILE A 279 0.92 11.30 -15.96
N SER A 280 0.91 10.01 -16.28
CA SER A 280 1.77 9.03 -15.64
C SER A 280 2.37 8.08 -16.67
N PHE A 281 3.67 7.88 -16.64
CA PHE A 281 4.39 6.89 -17.44
C PHE A 281 5.14 5.92 -16.53
N HIS A 282 5.00 4.62 -16.79
CA HIS A 282 5.71 3.59 -16.06
C HIS A 282 6.38 2.64 -17.04
N ARG A 283 7.59 2.20 -16.71
CA ARG A 283 8.29 1.14 -17.43
C ARG A 283 8.72 0.07 -16.44
N ASN A 284 8.20 -1.12 -16.62
CA ASN A 284 8.56 -2.31 -15.87
C ASN A 284 9.49 -3.18 -16.73
N ILE A 285 10.69 -3.47 -16.21
CA ILE A 285 11.63 -4.42 -16.82
C ILE A 285 11.88 -5.52 -15.80
N ASP A 286 11.12 -6.61 -15.89
CA ASP A 286 11.27 -7.80 -15.06
C ASP A 286 12.14 -8.83 -15.79
N ARG A 287 13.37 -9.06 -15.30
CA ARG A 287 14.36 -9.89 -16.00
C ARG A 287 14.14 -11.39 -15.69
N PRO A 288 14.69 -12.27 -16.54
CA PRO A 288 14.68 -13.72 -16.31
C PRO A 288 15.19 -14.08 -14.91
N SER A 289 14.33 -14.59 -14.04
CA SER A 289 14.69 -15.04 -12.69
C SER A 289 13.93 -16.32 -12.30
N PHE A 290 14.51 -17.07 -11.37
CA PHE A 290 13.94 -18.29 -10.82
C PHE A 290 13.93 -18.20 -9.30
N LYS A 291 12.78 -18.37 -8.67
CA LYS A 291 12.62 -18.14 -7.24
C LYS A 291 11.55 -19.04 -6.60
N TYR A 292 11.94 -19.65 -5.48
CA TYR A 292 11.02 -20.20 -4.49
C TYR A 292 10.83 -19.20 -3.36
N ASP A 293 9.61 -19.12 -2.83
CA ASP A 293 9.26 -18.31 -1.68
C ASP A 293 9.83 -18.89 -0.37
N GLU A 294 9.69 -18.18 0.74
CA GLU A 294 10.21 -18.65 2.05
C GLU A 294 9.45 -19.88 2.60
N ASN A 295 8.30 -20.20 2.01
CA ASN A 295 7.51 -21.39 2.33
C ASN A 295 7.85 -22.58 1.41
N GLY A 296 8.72 -22.42 0.40
CA GLY A 296 9.11 -23.47 -0.54
C GLY A 296 8.17 -23.65 -1.75
N VAL A 297 7.31 -22.65 -2.04
CA VAL A 297 6.43 -22.61 -3.22
C VAL A 297 7.14 -21.91 -4.38
N LEU A 298 7.03 -22.46 -5.59
CA LEU A 298 7.58 -21.82 -6.79
C LEU A 298 6.76 -20.57 -7.13
N VAL A 299 7.42 -19.41 -7.18
CA VAL A 299 6.79 -18.11 -7.49
C VAL A 299 7.31 -17.49 -8.79
N ARG A 300 8.53 -17.83 -9.23
CA ARG A 300 9.04 -17.42 -10.54
C ARG A 300 9.81 -18.54 -11.23
N PRO A 301 9.53 -18.84 -12.51
CA PRO A 301 8.34 -18.41 -13.26
C PRO A 301 7.06 -18.95 -12.60
N ASP A 302 5.90 -18.37 -12.91
CA ASP A 302 4.62 -18.88 -12.37
C ASP A 302 4.46 -20.38 -12.72
N PRO A 303 4.05 -21.23 -11.75
CA PRO A 303 4.03 -22.68 -11.91
C PRO A 303 2.80 -23.18 -12.69
N VAL A 304 2.52 -22.56 -13.85
CA VAL A 304 1.33 -22.81 -14.67
C VAL A 304 1.71 -23.00 -16.13
N GLY A 305 0.91 -23.79 -16.86
CA GLY A 305 1.15 -24.09 -18.26
C GLY A 305 2.59 -24.56 -18.52
N LEU A 306 3.31 -23.87 -19.40
CA LEU A 306 4.74 -24.12 -19.64
C LEU A 306 5.59 -23.13 -18.84
N PHE A 307 5.91 -23.50 -17.60
CA PHE A 307 6.73 -22.67 -16.71
C PHE A 307 8.18 -22.62 -17.20
N LYS A 308 8.58 -21.49 -17.80
CA LYS A 308 9.94 -21.25 -18.28
C LYS A 308 10.38 -19.87 -17.84
N VAL A 309 11.64 -19.77 -17.38
CA VAL A 309 12.23 -18.49 -17.01
C VAL A 309 12.15 -17.52 -18.19
N HIS A 310 11.54 -16.36 -17.95
CA HIS A 310 11.22 -15.37 -18.97
C HIS A 310 11.41 -13.94 -18.49
N ARG A 311 11.51 -13.04 -19.46
CA ARG A 311 11.54 -11.59 -19.32
C ARG A 311 10.17 -11.00 -19.66
N VAL A 312 9.73 -10.04 -18.84
CA VAL A 312 8.55 -9.21 -19.10
C VAL A 312 8.97 -7.74 -19.16
N GLU A 313 8.65 -7.08 -20.26
CA GLU A 313 8.86 -5.64 -20.43
C GLU A 313 7.52 -4.99 -20.74
N ALA A 314 7.02 -4.15 -19.83
CA ALA A 314 5.72 -3.49 -19.95
C ALA A 314 5.85 -1.98 -19.72
N ASP A 315 5.32 -1.20 -20.64
CA ASP A 315 5.28 0.25 -20.61
C ASP A 315 3.80 0.70 -20.46
N TYR A 316 3.53 1.56 -19.48
CA TYR A 316 2.19 2.03 -19.12
C TYR A 316 2.08 3.53 -19.39
N LEU A 317 1.05 3.93 -20.12
CA LEU A 317 0.67 5.34 -20.29
C LEU A 317 -0.66 5.60 -19.61
N GLY A 318 -0.65 6.50 -18.63
CA GLY A 318 -1.78 6.84 -17.78
C GLY A 318 -2.24 8.29 -17.95
N TRP A 319 -3.56 8.47 -17.99
CA TRP A 319 -4.22 9.75 -17.79
C TRP A 319 -5.28 9.60 -16.70
N LEU A 320 -5.18 10.43 -15.67
CA LEU A 320 -6.04 10.36 -14.50
C LEU A 320 -6.54 11.73 -14.08
N GLY A 321 -7.59 11.73 -13.29
CA GLY A 321 -8.15 12.92 -12.67
C GLY A 321 -8.79 12.60 -11.33
N ASP A 322 -8.62 13.47 -10.34
CA ASP A 322 -9.26 13.38 -9.03
C ASP A 322 -9.61 14.78 -8.52
N GLY A 323 -10.75 14.90 -7.86
CA GLY A 323 -11.24 16.17 -7.31
C GLY A 323 -12.74 16.32 -7.52
N HIS A 324 -13.18 17.54 -7.87
CA HIS A 324 -14.59 17.81 -8.12
C HIS A 324 -14.81 18.76 -9.30
N ILE A 325 -15.99 18.63 -9.92
CA ILE A 325 -16.48 19.53 -10.96
C ILE A 325 -17.83 20.05 -10.48
N GLY A 326 -17.85 21.30 -10.00
CA GLY A 326 -19.02 21.85 -9.32
C GLY A 326 -19.37 21.01 -8.07
N PRO A 327 -20.62 20.53 -7.92
CA PRO A 327 -21.05 19.74 -6.76
C PRO A 327 -20.71 18.24 -6.84
N VAL A 328 -20.19 17.76 -7.98
CA VAL A 328 -19.92 16.34 -8.19
C VAL A 328 -18.43 16.10 -8.01
N ASN A 329 -18.08 15.25 -7.05
CA ASN A 329 -16.73 14.71 -6.93
C ASN A 329 -16.52 13.68 -8.04
N VAL A 330 -15.41 13.77 -8.77
CA VAL A 330 -15.09 12.90 -9.90
C VAL A 330 -13.68 12.36 -9.74
N SER A 331 -13.53 11.06 -9.93
CA SER A 331 -12.24 10.37 -9.99
C SER A 331 -12.24 9.45 -11.20
N HIS A 332 -11.26 9.56 -12.09
CA HIS A 332 -11.14 8.67 -13.24
C HIS A 332 -9.69 8.31 -13.54
N SER A 333 -9.52 7.17 -14.19
CA SER A 333 -8.23 6.73 -14.71
C SER A 333 -8.41 6.06 -16.05
N PHE A 334 -7.41 6.20 -16.92
CA PHE A 334 -7.26 5.40 -18.12
C PHE A 334 -5.78 5.04 -18.27
N TYR A 335 -5.50 3.76 -18.45
CA TYR A 335 -4.16 3.25 -18.75
C TYR A 335 -4.17 2.42 -20.02
N GLN A 336 -3.17 2.66 -20.86
CA GLN A 336 -2.80 1.82 -21.99
C GLN A 336 -1.45 1.18 -21.70
N VAL A 337 -1.39 -0.15 -21.82
CA VAL A 337 -0.15 -0.92 -21.64
C VAL A 337 0.29 -1.48 -22.98
N PHE A 338 1.59 -1.44 -23.23
CA PHE A 338 2.24 -2.07 -24.37
C PHE A 338 3.56 -2.67 -23.94
N GLY A 339 4.08 -3.63 -24.71
CA GLY A 339 5.32 -4.29 -24.34
C GLY A 339 5.46 -5.68 -24.91
N ARG A 340 6.29 -6.49 -24.27
CA ARG A 340 6.56 -7.87 -24.67
C ARG A 340 6.83 -8.76 -23.47
N ASP A 341 6.16 -9.90 -23.47
CA ASP A 341 6.52 -11.04 -22.65
C ASP A 341 7.22 -12.07 -23.55
N SER A 342 8.45 -12.41 -23.19
CA SER A 342 9.27 -13.35 -23.96
C SER A 342 8.78 -14.79 -23.90
N HIS A 343 7.99 -15.20 -22.90
CA HIS A 343 7.39 -16.53 -22.83
C HIS A 343 6.27 -16.63 -21.78
N ASN A 344 5.05 -16.20 -22.13
CA ASN A 344 3.94 -16.26 -21.20
C ASN A 344 3.61 -17.70 -20.78
N PRO A 345 3.52 -18.03 -19.47
CA PRO A 345 3.27 -19.40 -19.00
C PRO A 345 1.92 -19.97 -19.46
N VAL A 346 0.87 -19.15 -19.51
CA VAL A 346 -0.49 -19.57 -19.91
C VAL A 346 -0.59 -19.77 -21.42
N ALA A 347 -0.08 -18.82 -22.22
CA ALA A 347 -0.06 -18.94 -23.68
C ALA A 347 1.03 -19.89 -24.22
N ALA A 348 1.97 -20.30 -23.35
CA ALA A 348 3.15 -21.13 -23.64
C ALA A 348 4.01 -20.60 -24.80
N ARG A 349 4.09 -19.26 -24.97
CA ARG A 349 4.77 -18.61 -26.09
C ARG A 349 5.11 -17.14 -25.80
N ALA A 350 5.96 -16.55 -26.63
CA ALA A 350 6.18 -15.11 -26.61
C ALA A 350 4.94 -14.36 -27.09
N VAL A 351 4.57 -13.29 -26.40
CA VAL A 351 3.40 -12.46 -26.71
C VAL A 351 3.76 -10.97 -26.67
N ASN A 352 3.12 -10.19 -27.52
CA ASN A 352 3.15 -8.73 -27.44
C ASN A 352 2.02 -8.25 -26.54
N ILE A 353 2.30 -7.32 -25.65
CA ILE A 353 1.31 -6.80 -24.71
C ILE A 353 0.56 -5.64 -25.37
N ASN A 354 -0.78 -5.65 -25.27
CA ASN A 354 -1.64 -4.52 -25.60
C ASN A 354 -2.94 -4.62 -24.79
N ALA A 355 -2.99 -3.93 -23.65
CA ALA A 355 -4.09 -4.03 -22.72
C ALA A 355 -4.52 -2.65 -22.20
N GLN A 356 -5.75 -2.54 -21.71
CA GLN A 356 -6.37 -1.30 -21.25
C GLN A 356 -7.01 -1.45 -19.88
N GLN A 357 -6.93 -0.38 -19.08
CA GLN A 357 -7.74 -0.22 -17.88
C GLN A 357 -8.41 1.14 -17.89
N ALA A 358 -9.65 1.20 -17.43
CA ALA A 358 -10.39 2.43 -17.23
C ALA A 358 -11.18 2.39 -15.92
N SER A 359 -11.26 3.51 -15.21
CA SER A 359 -12.11 3.67 -14.03
C SER A 359 -12.81 5.02 -14.03
N LEU A 360 -14.00 5.08 -13.47
CA LEU A 360 -14.77 6.30 -13.25
C LEU A 360 -15.57 6.17 -11.97
N GLU A 361 -15.39 7.10 -11.04
CA GLU A 361 -16.20 7.24 -9.84
C GLU A 361 -16.76 8.65 -9.77
N ALA A 362 -18.06 8.75 -9.59
CA ALA A 362 -18.76 9.99 -9.30
C ALA A 362 -19.39 9.91 -7.93
N SER A 363 -19.30 10.98 -7.14
CA SER A 363 -19.98 11.04 -5.86
C SER A 363 -20.54 12.43 -5.53
N VAL A 364 -21.60 12.45 -4.75
CA VAL A 364 -22.28 13.67 -4.31
C VAL A 364 -22.44 13.61 -2.80
N ASP A 365 -22.09 14.71 -2.16
CA ASP A 365 -22.24 14.92 -0.72
C ASP A 365 -23.61 15.51 -0.41
N HIS A 366 -24.30 14.91 0.54
CA HIS A 366 -25.57 15.38 1.07
C HIS A 366 -25.57 15.25 2.59
N ASP A 367 -25.33 16.37 3.27
CA ASP A 367 -25.21 16.43 4.73
C ASP A 367 -24.10 15.48 5.24
N TRP A 368 -24.43 14.49 6.07
CA TRP A 368 -23.48 13.48 6.59
C TRP A 368 -23.37 12.23 5.70
N LEU A 369 -23.99 12.22 4.52
CA LEU A 369 -24.01 11.10 3.58
C LEU A 369 -23.29 11.45 2.28
N ARG A 370 -22.42 10.55 1.80
CA ARG A 370 -21.84 10.61 0.47
C ARG A 370 -22.30 9.41 -0.35
N TYR A 371 -23.03 9.68 -1.44
CA TYR A 371 -23.45 8.67 -2.39
C TYR A 371 -22.39 8.54 -3.49
N LYS A 372 -21.98 7.32 -3.82
CA LYS A 372 -20.96 7.03 -4.83
C LYS A 372 -21.49 6.04 -5.85
N ALA A 373 -21.13 6.26 -7.11
CA ALA A 373 -21.26 5.28 -8.18
C ALA A 373 -19.91 5.14 -8.88
N SER A 374 -19.44 3.91 -9.04
CA SER A 374 -18.12 3.62 -9.59
C SER A 374 -18.21 2.56 -10.69
N LEU A 375 -17.39 2.71 -11.72
CA LEU A 375 -17.19 1.79 -12.83
C LEU A 375 -15.70 1.48 -12.94
N PHE A 376 -15.36 0.22 -13.14
CA PHE A 376 -14.00 -0.22 -13.38
C PHE A 376 -13.97 -1.27 -14.49
N PHE A 377 -13.02 -1.11 -15.40
CA PHE A 377 -12.78 -1.98 -16.54
C PHE A 377 -11.29 -2.30 -16.61
N ALA A 378 -10.96 -3.58 -16.68
CA ALA A 378 -9.65 -4.10 -17.03
C ALA A 378 -9.86 -5.08 -18.19
N SER A 379 -9.19 -4.86 -19.32
CA SER A 379 -9.36 -5.70 -20.51
C SER A 379 -8.96 -7.15 -20.21
N GLY A 380 -9.68 -8.11 -20.79
CA GLY A 380 -9.34 -9.53 -20.75
C GLY A 380 -8.83 -10.03 -22.11
N ASP A 381 -8.08 -11.13 -22.10
CA ASP A 381 -7.60 -11.73 -23.33
C ASP A 381 -8.63 -12.69 -23.93
N ALA A 382 -9.32 -12.24 -24.99
CA ALA A 382 -10.30 -13.04 -25.72
C ALA A 382 -9.68 -14.20 -26.52
N SER A 383 -8.35 -14.25 -26.69
CA SER A 383 -7.67 -15.21 -27.55
C SER A 383 -6.29 -15.58 -26.97
N PRO A 384 -6.24 -16.28 -25.83
CA PRO A 384 -5.00 -16.56 -25.09
C PRO A 384 -3.97 -17.41 -25.86
N ASN A 385 -4.36 -17.98 -27.01
CA ASN A 385 -3.47 -18.77 -27.88
C ASN A 385 -2.84 -17.94 -29.02
N ASP A 386 -3.20 -16.66 -29.18
CA ASP A 386 -2.62 -15.79 -30.21
C ASP A 386 -1.25 -15.23 -29.77
N LYS A 387 -0.71 -14.24 -30.49
CA LYS A 387 0.59 -13.60 -30.18
C LYS A 387 0.45 -12.24 -29.49
N THR A 388 -0.74 -11.88 -29.04
CA THR A 388 -1.07 -10.57 -28.49
C THR A 388 -1.85 -10.71 -27.19
N ALA A 389 -1.18 -10.51 -26.06
CA ALA A 389 -1.77 -10.54 -24.74
C ALA A 389 -2.57 -9.26 -24.48
N ARG A 390 -3.90 -9.40 -24.30
CA ARG A 390 -4.83 -8.28 -24.10
C ARG A 390 -5.40 -8.18 -22.68
N GLY A 391 -5.04 -9.09 -21.79
CA GLY A 391 -5.36 -9.01 -20.36
C GLY A 391 -4.58 -7.89 -19.70
N PHE A 392 -5.25 -6.98 -18.98
CA PHE A 392 -4.58 -5.90 -18.26
C PHE A 392 -4.00 -6.41 -16.94
N ASP A 393 -2.80 -5.95 -16.61
CA ASP A 393 -2.15 -6.27 -15.35
C ASP A 393 -1.19 -5.15 -14.89
N ALA A 394 -1.07 -4.94 -13.58
CA ALA A 394 -0.32 -3.84 -12.96
C ALA A 394 1.16 -4.21 -12.70
N ILE A 395 1.93 -3.39 -11.97
CA ILE A 395 3.26 -3.80 -11.50
C ILE A 395 3.10 -4.42 -10.12
N ILE A 396 2.74 -3.59 -9.13
CA ILE A 396 2.36 -3.95 -7.77
C ILE A 396 1.26 -2.95 -7.37
N ASP A 397 -0.01 -3.30 -7.55
CA ASP A 397 -1.12 -2.40 -7.26
C ASP A 397 -1.55 -2.47 -5.79
N SER A 398 -2.28 -1.49 -5.29
CA SER A 398 -3.00 -1.60 -4.02
C SER A 398 -4.23 -0.70 -4.14
N SER A 399 -5.19 -1.22 -4.90
CA SER A 399 -6.30 -0.46 -5.48
C SER A 399 -7.32 -0.06 -4.40
N ASN A 400 -7.42 1.24 -4.10
CA ASN A 400 -8.45 1.79 -3.21
C ASN A 400 -9.65 2.35 -4.00
N PHE A 401 -10.44 1.45 -4.58
CA PHE A 401 -11.57 1.78 -5.44
C PHE A 401 -12.74 0.82 -5.18
N ALA A 402 -13.98 1.26 -5.42
CA ALA A 402 -15.19 0.43 -5.29
C ALA A 402 -15.28 -0.35 -3.94
N GLY A 403 -15.11 0.36 -2.82
CA GLY A 403 -15.14 -0.23 -1.48
C GLY A 403 -13.77 -0.62 -0.92
N GLY A 404 -12.73 -0.67 -1.76
CA GLY A 404 -11.32 -0.83 -1.33
C GLY A 404 -11.12 -2.02 -0.38
N GLU A 405 -10.45 -1.77 0.74
CA GLU A 405 -10.15 -2.80 1.75
C GLU A 405 -11.39 -3.42 2.42
N PHE A 406 -12.55 -2.78 2.32
CA PHE A 406 -13.80 -3.30 2.88
C PHE A 406 -14.51 -4.27 1.95
N SER A 407 -14.27 -4.20 0.63
CA SER A 407 -14.85 -5.14 -0.34
C SER A 407 -14.25 -6.54 -0.17
N PHE A 408 -15.04 -7.59 -0.39
CA PHE A 408 -14.51 -8.95 -0.41
C PHE A 408 -13.63 -9.17 -1.64
N TRP A 409 -14.08 -8.73 -2.82
CA TRP A 409 -13.29 -8.77 -4.04
C TRP A 409 -12.08 -7.85 -3.99
N GLY A 410 -12.08 -6.75 -3.25
CA GLY A 410 -10.87 -5.95 -3.03
C GLY A 410 -9.84 -6.68 -2.16
N ARG A 411 -10.28 -7.17 -1.00
CA ARG A 411 -9.39 -7.66 0.07
C ARG A 411 -8.87 -9.09 -0.12
N GLN A 412 -9.64 -10.00 -0.71
CA GLN A 412 -9.29 -11.43 -0.69
C GLN A 412 -8.40 -11.88 -1.83
N SER A 413 -7.85 -13.09 -1.77
CA SER A 413 -7.11 -13.69 -2.89
C SER A 413 -7.55 -15.13 -3.08
N PRO A 414 -8.66 -15.37 -3.82
CA PRO A 414 -9.10 -16.71 -4.16
C PRO A 414 -7.99 -17.46 -4.90
N ARG A 415 -7.61 -18.65 -4.39
CA ARG A 415 -6.50 -19.44 -4.93
C ARG A 415 -6.97 -20.41 -6.00
N LEU A 416 -6.21 -20.52 -7.08
CA LEU A 416 -6.27 -21.61 -8.04
C LEU A 416 -5.09 -22.57 -7.81
N GLN A 417 -4.96 -23.61 -8.63
CA GLN A 417 -3.80 -24.51 -8.54
C GLN A 417 -2.52 -23.79 -9.01
N GLY A 418 -1.59 -23.52 -8.10
CA GLY A 418 -0.29 -22.90 -8.39
C GLY A 418 -0.29 -21.36 -8.49
N VAL A 419 -1.44 -20.74 -8.79
CA VAL A 419 -1.60 -19.28 -8.87
C VAL A 419 -2.84 -18.79 -8.14
N ASN A 420 -2.94 -17.48 -7.89
CA ASN A 420 -4.18 -16.88 -7.41
C ASN A 420 -5.02 -16.42 -8.60
N LEU A 421 -6.35 -16.46 -8.50
CA LEU A 421 -7.21 -15.83 -9.50
C LEU A 421 -6.89 -14.34 -9.60
N LYS A 422 -6.67 -13.72 -8.44
CA LYS A 422 -6.31 -12.32 -8.26
C LYS A 422 -5.57 -12.14 -6.93
N GLN A 423 -4.83 -11.04 -6.76
CA GLN A 423 -4.06 -10.80 -5.55
C GLN A 423 -4.85 -10.06 -4.46
N ARG A 424 -4.36 -10.11 -3.22
CA ARG A 424 -4.90 -9.34 -2.10
C ARG A 424 -4.73 -7.83 -2.38
N ASP A 425 -5.72 -7.03 -2.00
CA ASP A 425 -5.77 -5.58 -2.24
C ASP A 425 -5.62 -5.19 -3.72
N SER A 426 -6.11 -6.04 -4.62
CA SER A 426 -6.15 -5.82 -6.06
C SER A 426 -7.56 -6.09 -6.60
N LEU A 427 -7.96 -5.37 -7.64
CA LEU A 427 -9.18 -5.67 -8.39
C LEU A 427 -8.92 -6.64 -9.55
N ILE A 428 -7.68 -6.74 -10.01
CA ILE A 428 -7.33 -7.32 -11.31
C ILE A 428 -7.16 -8.85 -11.18
N PRO A 429 -7.94 -9.67 -11.88
CA PRO A 429 -7.68 -11.09 -11.97
C PRO A 429 -6.51 -11.37 -12.90
N ASP A 430 -5.32 -11.45 -12.32
CA ASP A 430 -4.03 -11.49 -13.00
C ASP A 430 -3.45 -12.90 -13.21
N LEU A 431 -3.97 -13.91 -12.50
CA LEU A 431 -3.44 -15.28 -12.53
C LEU A 431 -1.96 -15.40 -12.11
N ARG A 432 -1.46 -14.52 -11.23
CA ARG A 432 -0.09 -14.61 -10.71
C ARG A 432 0.02 -15.52 -9.49
N SER A 433 1.19 -16.13 -9.31
CA SER A 433 1.52 -16.92 -8.11
C SER A 433 1.61 -16.07 -6.84
N SER A 434 2.15 -14.85 -6.95
CA SER A 434 2.34 -13.92 -5.85
C SER A 434 2.34 -12.49 -6.35
N LYS A 435 1.76 -11.58 -5.56
CA LYS A 435 1.74 -10.14 -5.84
C LYS A 435 3.13 -9.50 -5.84
N LEU A 436 3.91 -9.79 -4.79
CA LEU A 436 5.21 -9.16 -4.53
C LEU A 436 6.37 -9.99 -5.10
N GLU A 437 6.17 -11.29 -5.30
CA GLU A 437 7.21 -12.21 -5.76
C GLU A 437 6.97 -12.75 -7.17
N GLY A 438 5.74 -12.82 -7.67
CA GLY A 438 5.43 -13.27 -9.05
C GLY A 438 5.75 -12.22 -10.12
N GLN A 439 5.65 -12.58 -11.40
CA GLN A 439 5.82 -11.65 -12.53
C GLN A 439 4.45 -11.20 -13.07
N SER A 440 4.39 -10.05 -13.73
CA SER A 440 3.15 -9.57 -14.35
C SER A 440 2.69 -10.46 -15.50
N ASN A 441 1.40 -10.79 -15.55
CA ASN A 441 0.78 -11.69 -16.51
C ASN A 441 -0.38 -11.01 -17.27
N PHE A 442 -0.18 -10.79 -18.57
CA PHE A 442 -1.13 -10.13 -19.47
C PHE A 442 -2.04 -11.11 -20.23
N VAL A 443 -1.93 -12.42 -19.98
CA VAL A 443 -2.87 -13.44 -20.48
C VAL A 443 -3.79 -13.80 -19.32
N ASN A 444 -4.84 -13.00 -19.18
CA ASN A 444 -5.72 -13.02 -18.01
C ASN A 444 -7.17 -12.64 -18.40
N PRO A 445 -8.18 -12.98 -17.58
CA PRO A 445 -9.59 -12.82 -17.93
C PRO A 445 -10.12 -11.36 -17.89
N GLY A 446 -9.37 -10.43 -17.30
CA GLY A 446 -9.84 -9.06 -17.09
C GLY A 446 -11.05 -8.95 -16.15
N LEU A 447 -11.53 -7.72 -15.94
CA LEU A 447 -12.64 -7.43 -15.02
C LEU A 447 -13.56 -6.34 -15.56
N ARG A 448 -14.86 -6.54 -15.39
CA ARG A 448 -15.88 -5.49 -15.43
C ARG A 448 -16.56 -5.40 -14.07
N LEU A 449 -16.52 -4.21 -13.49
CA LEU A 449 -17.06 -3.93 -12.18
C LEU A 449 -17.92 -2.66 -12.24
N TRP A 450 -19.09 -2.73 -11.64
CA TRP A 450 -19.85 -1.55 -11.23
C TRP A 450 -20.06 -1.58 -9.72
N ASN A 451 -20.12 -0.42 -9.09
CA ASN A 451 -20.31 -0.27 -7.65
C ASN A 451 -21.27 0.88 -7.35
N VAL A 452 -22.11 0.68 -6.33
CA VAL A 452 -22.83 1.76 -5.66
C VAL A 452 -22.50 1.71 -4.17
N GLY A 453 -22.22 2.86 -3.59
CA GLY A 453 -21.80 2.94 -2.19
C GLY A 453 -22.34 4.17 -1.48
N VAL A 454 -22.46 4.05 -0.16
CA VAL A 454 -22.82 5.14 0.73
C VAL A 454 -21.79 5.20 1.86
N ASP A 455 -21.15 6.35 2.01
CA ASP A 455 -20.37 6.66 3.21
C ASP A 455 -21.22 7.55 4.12
N ALA A 456 -21.26 7.22 5.41
CA ALA A 456 -22.00 7.95 6.43
C ALA A 456 -21.07 8.42 7.54
N GLU A 457 -20.95 9.74 7.71
CA GLU A 457 -20.26 10.36 8.85
C GLU A 457 -21.20 10.47 10.05
N VAL A 458 -21.51 9.31 10.67
CA VAL A 458 -22.50 9.20 11.75
C VAL A 458 -22.15 10.10 12.94
N THR A 459 -20.87 10.20 13.28
CA THR A 459 -20.34 11.17 14.24
C THR A 459 -18.98 11.65 13.74
N PRO A 460 -18.41 12.75 14.28
CA PRO A 460 -17.04 13.16 13.93
C PRO A 460 -15.97 12.07 14.16
N LYS A 461 -16.27 11.07 14.99
CA LYS A 461 -15.37 9.96 15.35
C LYS A 461 -15.67 8.67 14.60
N LEU A 462 -16.86 8.50 14.01
CA LEU A 462 -17.32 7.24 13.44
C LEU A 462 -17.83 7.44 12.03
N LYS A 463 -17.18 6.78 11.08
CA LYS A 463 -17.60 6.69 9.68
C LYS A 463 -18.07 5.27 9.40
N LEU A 464 -19.23 5.13 8.77
CA LEU A 464 -19.73 3.85 8.24
C LEU A 464 -19.65 3.87 6.71
N LEU A 465 -19.40 2.71 6.12
CA LEU A 465 -19.30 2.52 4.67
C LEU A 465 -20.16 1.33 4.29
N VAL A 466 -21.03 1.49 3.30
CA VAL A 466 -21.84 0.42 2.72
C VAL A 466 -21.57 0.39 1.22
N ASN A 467 -21.21 -0.77 0.67
CA ASN A 467 -21.00 -0.92 -0.77
C ASN A 467 -21.70 -2.16 -1.31
N LEU A 468 -22.14 -2.05 -2.56
CA LEU A 468 -22.66 -3.14 -3.38
C LEU A 468 -22.02 -3.05 -4.76
N SER A 469 -21.32 -4.10 -5.14
CA SER A 469 -20.62 -4.22 -6.41
C SER A 469 -21.09 -5.44 -7.21
N GLY A 470 -21.25 -5.28 -8.52
CA GLY A 470 -21.47 -6.38 -9.45
C GLY A 470 -20.22 -6.64 -10.29
N LEU A 471 -19.84 -7.92 -10.36
CA LEU A 471 -18.54 -8.35 -10.91
C LEU A 471 -18.75 -9.36 -12.05
N SER A 472 -18.01 -9.17 -13.13
CA SER A 472 -17.92 -10.14 -14.23
C SER A 472 -16.54 -10.11 -14.87
N PHE A 473 -16.07 -11.26 -15.36
CA PHE A 473 -14.90 -11.32 -16.22
C PHE A 473 -15.20 -10.60 -17.55
N ASP A 474 -14.19 -9.93 -18.11
CA ASP A 474 -14.30 -9.37 -19.45
C ASP A 474 -14.35 -10.50 -20.49
N HIS A 475 -13.41 -11.44 -20.33
CA HIS A 475 -13.19 -12.63 -21.13
C HIS A 475 -12.89 -13.84 -20.23
N THR A 476 -13.37 -15.03 -20.58
CA THR A 476 -13.17 -16.25 -19.77
C THR A 476 -12.24 -17.26 -20.42
N GLU A 477 -11.91 -17.04 -21.69
CA GLU A 477 -11.05 -17.89 -22.51
C GLU A 477 -9.69 -18.22 -21.84
N PRO A 478 -9.01 -17.28 -21.13
CA PRO A 478 -7.77 -17.59 -20.40
C PRO A 478 -8.00 -18.56 -19.23
N LEU A 479 -9.13 -18.43 -18.52
CA LEU A 479 -9.51 -19.34 -17.45
C LEU A 479 -9.90 -20.71 -17.99
N GLU A 480 -10.61 -20.76 -19.11
CA GLU A 480 -10.99 -22.01 -19.76
C GLU A 480 -9.76 -22.79 -20.22
N LEU A 481 -8.77 -22.10 -20.81
CA LEU A 481 -7.48 -22.68 -21.18
C LEU A 481 -6.71 -23.18 -19.95
N PHE A 482 -6.68 -22.39 -18.88
CA PHE A 482 -5.95 -22.71 -17.66
C PHE A 482 -6.57 -23.88 -16.88
N LEU A 483 -7.89 -23.91 -16.73
CA LEU A 483 -8.63 -24.94 -15.98
C LEU A 483 -8.98 -26.18 -16.81
N PHE A 484 -8.72 -26.15 -18.12
CA PHE A 484 -9.16 -27.20 -19.06
C PHE A 484 -10.67 -27.45 -19.00
N GLN A 485 -11.45 -26.38 -18.84
CA GLN A 485 -12.90 -26.44 -18.67
C GLN A 485 -13.58 -25.39 -19.56
N THR A 486 -14.51 -25.85 -20.40
CA THR A 486 -15.32 -24.98 -21.28
C THR A 486 -16.77 -25.48 -21.30
N PRO A 487 -17.78 -24.59 -21.25
CA PRO A 487 -17.69 -23.13 -21.12
C PRO A 487 -17.65 -22.64 -19.67
N ILE A 488 -16.93 -21.55 -19.39
CA ILE A 488 -16.99 -20.80 -18.13
C ILE A 488 -17.80 -19.52 -18.37
N PRO A 489 -18.94 -19.32 -17.68
CA PRO A 489 -19.70 -18.07 -17.78
C PRO A 489 -18.92 -16.87 -17.23
N ARG A 490 -19.24 -15.65 -17.70
CA ARG A 490 -18.53 -14.43 -17.27
C ARG A 490 -18.88 -13.93 -15.87
N GLY A 491 -20.05 -14.27 -15.34
CA GLY A 491 -20.55 -13.68 -14.08
C GLY A 491 -19.75 -14.16 -12.86
N ILE A 492 -19.02 -13.24 -12.21
CA ILE A 492 -18.28 -13.53 -10.97
C ILE A 492 -19.25 -13.53 -9.79
N GLY A 493 -20.11 -12.52 -9.68
CA GLY A 493 -21.09 -12.46 -8.60
C GLY A 493 -21.40 -11.05 -8.11
N LEU A 494 -22.07 -10.98 -6.97
CA LEU A 494 -22.38 -9.75 -6.24
C LEU A 494 -21.53 -9.67 -4.97
N ASP A 495 -20.76 -8.61 -4.85
CA ASP A 495 -19.95 -8.27 -3.69
C ASP A 495 -20.68 -7.22 -2.84
N PHE A 496 -20.78 -7.43 -1.53
CA PHE A 496 -21.41 -6.50 -0.62
C PHE A 496 -20.59 -6.36 0.65
N SER A 497 -20.49 -5.14 1.17
CA SER A 497 -19.67 -4.86 2.36
C SER A 497 -20.28 -3.80 3.26
N LEU A 498 -20.03 -3.97 4.57
CA LEU A 498 -20.27 -3.00 5.62
C LEU A 498 -18.96 -2.77 6.38
N GLY A 499 -18.46 -1.54 6.33
CA GLY A 499 -17.27 -1.08 7.02
C GLY A 499 -17.56 -0.05 8.09
N ALA A 500 -16.73 0.01 9.10
CA ALA A 500 -16.72 1.05 10.12
C ALA A 500 -15.28 1.51 10.37
N GLN A 501 -15.10 2.81 10.47
CA GLN A 501 -13.86 3.43 10.88
C GLN A 501 -14.11 4.33 12.08
N TYR A 502 -13.39 4.06 13.17
CA TYR A 502 -13.50 4.77 14.44
C TYR A 502 -12.19 5.45 14.82
N ARG A 503 -12.25 6.77 15.06
CA ARG A 503 -11.13 7.64 15.45
C ARG A 503 -11.47 8.38 16.74
N PRO A 504 -11.33 7.75 17.92
CA PRO A 504 -11.85 8.27 19.19
C PRO A 504 -11.24 9.62 19.60
N ALA A 505 -9.96 9.81 19.29
CA ALA A 505 -9.20 11.00 19.65
C ALA A 505 -9.24 12.09 18.55
N LEU A 506 -9.97 11.88 17.45
CA LEU A 506 -10.03 12.78 16.28
C LEU A 506 -8.66 13.10 15.69
N ASN A 507 -7.67 12.25 15.96
CA ASN A 507 -6.33 12.28 15.42
C ASN A 507 -5.96 10.88 14.90
N GLN A 508 -4.75 10.71 14.36
CA GLN A 508 -4.27 9.44 13.82
C GLN A 508 -3.64 8.51 14.88
N ASN A 509 -3.69 8.89 16.16
CA ASN A 509 -3.06 8.09 17.23
C ASN A 509 -3.80 6.79 17.47
N ILE A 510 -5.12 6.76 17.26
CA ILE A 510 -5.94 5.57 17.37
C ILE A 510 -6.88 5.54 16.17
N VAL A 511 -6.65 4.59 15.28
CA VAL A 511 -7.55 4.29 14.16
C VAL A 511 -7.98 2.84 14.30
N TRP A 512 -9.28 2.62 14.42
CA TRP A 512 -9.86 1.30 14.45
C TRP A 512 -10.76 1.11 13.24
N ASN A 513 -10.36 0.22 12.33
CA ASN A 513 -11.18 -0.21 11.20
C ASN A 513 -11.78 -1.59 11.52
N ALA A 514 -13.05 -1.78 11.19
CA ALA A 514 -13.69 -3.09 11.25
C ALA A 514 -14.61 -3.25 10.04
N GLY A 515 -14.70 -4.45 9.51
CA GLY A 515 -15.50 -4.70 8.31
C GLY A 515 -16.02 -6.12 8.23
N VAL A 516 -17.19 -6.26 7.62
CA VAL A 516 -17.74 -7.52 7.16
C VAL A 516 -18.08 -7.39 5.69
N ALA A 517 -17.75 -8.40 4.90
CA ALA A 517 -18.10 -8.41 3.49
C ALA A 517 -18.40 -9.83 3.02
N GLY A 518 -19.10 -9.93 1.90
CA GLY A 518 -19.33 -11.20 1.26
C GLY A 518 -19.45 -11.10 -0.25
N LEU A 519 -19.20 -12.23 -0.90
CA LEU A 519 -19.35 -12.43 -2.34
C LEU A 519 -20.36 -13.55 -2.55
N ALA A 520 -21.51 -13.22 -3.10
CA ALA A 520 -22.49 -14.18 -3.60
C ALA A 520 -22.04 -14.65 -4.99
N PRO A 521 -21.61 -15.91 -5.16
CA PRO A 521 -21.07 -16.39 -6.42
C PRO A 521 -22.09 -16.30 -7.56
N GLY A 522 -21.62 -15.81 -8.70
CA GLY A 522 -22.29 -15.94 -9.98
C GLY A 522 -21.88 -17.24 -10.71
N PRO A 523 -22.49 -17.54 -11.86
CA PRO A 523 -22.26 -18.81 -12.57
C PRO A 523 -20.80 -19.08 -12.96
N GLY A 524 -20.03 -18.03 -13.26
CA GLY A 524 -18.60 -18.16 -13.60
C GLY A 524 -17.75 -18.55 -12.40
N PHE A 525 -17.98 -17.89 -11.26
CA PHE A 525 -17.26 -18.21 -10.04
C PHE A 525 -17.62 -19.61 -9.52
N THR A 526 -18.89 -20.00 -9.59
CA THR A 526 -19.35 -21.36 -9.25
C THR A 526 -18.77 -22.40 -10.19
N ALA A 527 -18.62 -22.11 -11.48
CA ALA A 527 -17.97 -23.01 -12.42
C ALA A 527 -16.48 -23.22 -12.12
N ILE A 528 -15.78 -22.21 -11.58
CA ILE A 528 -14.34 -22.29 -11.25
C ILE A 528 -14.10 -22.99 -9.91
N TYR A 529 -14.92 -22.69 -8.91
CA TYR A 529 -14.68 -23.10 -7.52
C TYR A 529 -15.63 -24.17 -6.99
N GLU A 530 -16.53 -24.68 -7.84
CA GLU A 530 -17.51 -25.72 -7.50
C GLU A 530 -18.38 -25.36 -6.28
N THR A 531 -18.60 -24.07 -6.03
CA THR A 531 -19.39 -23.56 -4.90
C THR A 531 -20.35 -22.45 -5.31
N ASP A 532 -21.61 -22.60 -4.90
CA ASP A 532 -22.67 -21.60 -4.98
C ASP A 532 -22.88 -20.86 -3.65
N ARG A 533 -22.19 -21.31 -2.59
CA ARG A 533 -22.29 -20.71 -1.26
C ARG A 533 -21.61 -19.37 -1.21
N THR A 534 -22.27 -18.41 -0.58
CA THR A 534 -21.71 -17.10 -0.30
C THR A 534 -20.42 -17.20 0.50
N LEU A 535 -19.39 -16.53 0.00
CA LEU A 535 -18.14 -16.32 0.70
C LEU A 535 -18.25 -15.07 1.55
N TYR A 536 -17.55 -15.05 2.67
CA TYR A 536 -17.62 -14.02 3.71
C TYR A 536 -16.23 -13.77 4.28
N GLN A 537 -16.06 -12.55 4.76
CA GLN A 537 -14.92 -12.13 5.57
C GLN A 537 -15.42 -11.26 6.71
N ALA A 538 -14.71 -11.31 7.82
CA ALA A 538 -14.81 -10.35 8.90
C ALA A 538 -13.40 -9.99 9.36
N PHE A 539 -13.12 -8.71 9.52
CA PHE A 539 -11.83 -8.26 10.02
C PHE A 539 -11.96 -7.09 10.99
N THR A 540 -10.93 -6.95 11.80
CA THR A 540 -10.68 -5.77 12.62
C THR A 540 -9.20 -5.42 12.54
N GLU A 541 -8.91 -4.15 12.37
CA GLU A 541 -7.56 -3.60 12.33
C GLU A 541 -7.46 -2.41 13.29
N LEU A 542 -6.54 -2.50 14.24
CA LEU A 542 -6.24 -1.45 15.19
C LEU A 542 -4.83 -0.91 14.91
N ARG A 543 -4.76 0.35 14.49
CA ARG A 543 -3.51 1.10 14.40
C ARG A 543 -3.41 2.06 15.57
N LEU A 544 -2.31 1.94 16.30
CA LEU A 544 -1.89 2.87 17.34
C LEU A 544 -0.62 3.59 16.89
N GLN A 545 -0.58 4.90 17.07
CA GLN A 545 0.59 5.73 16.82
C GLN A 545 0.90 6.56 18.07
N PHE A 546 2.18 6.56 18.46
CA PHE A 546 2.70 7.15 19.68
C PHE A 546 3.76 8.21 19.42
#